data_AF-A0A8E4GDY5-F1
#
_entry.id   AF-A0A8E4GDY5-F1
#
_cell.length_a   1.000
_cell.length_b   1.000
_cell.length_c   1.000
_cell.angle_alpha   90.00
_cell.angle_beta   90.00
_cell.angle_gamma   90.00
#
_symmetry.space_group_name_H-M   'P 1'
#
loop_
_entity.id
_entity.type
_entity.pdbx_description
1 polymer ?
#
loop_
_entity_poly.entity_id
_entity_poly.type
_entity_poly.pdbx_seq_one_letter_code
_entity_poly.pdbx_strand_id
1 'polypeptide(L)'
;MRQEATPLPLSIPACQPGHRPQLVTTHGAPHRYRIGGPAPATFHIECCRCGKATTPSTSRALTEGRWTEPTGQHRIPLSHLSRAREQLFAHLATAAHAA
;
A
#
# COMPACT_ATOMS: atom_id res chain seq x y z
N MET A 1 -11.17 9.90 3.38
CA MET A 1 -9.94 9.08 3.46
C MET A 1 -8.80 10.00 3.84
N ARG A 2 -7.91 9.57 4.74
CA ARG A 2 -6.72 10.33 5.16
C ARG A 2 -5.47 9.52 4.86
N GLN A 3 -4.44 10.17 4.34
CA GLN A 3 -3.14 9.55 4.08
C GLN A 3 -2.04 10.25 4.88
N GLU A 4 -1.13 9.47 5.41
CA GLU A 4 0.05 9.94 6.14
C GLU A 4 1.28 9.30 5.50
N ALA A 5 2.21 10.12 5.02
CA ALA A 5 3.46 9.67 4.44
C ALA A 5 4.60 9.92 5.41
N THR A 6 5.40 8.90 5.70
CA THR A 6 6.61 8.99 6.51
C THR A 6 7.82 8.50 5.70
N PRO A 7 9.03 9.02 5.97
CA PRO A 7 10.26 8.44 5.41
C PRO A 7 10.35 6.95 5.71
N LEU A 8 10.97 6.18 4.82
CA LEU A 8 11.23 4.77 5.11
C LEU A 8 12.13 4.60 6.36
N PRO A 9 11.93 3.55 7.16
CA PRO A 9 12.89 3.15 8.17
C PRO A 9 14.28 2.94 7.56
N LEU A 10 15.33 3.25 8.32
CA LEU A 10 16.72 3.13 7.85
C LEU A 10 17.12 1.70 7.43
N SER A 11 16.42 0.69 7.94
CA SER A 11 16.61 -0.71 7.58
C SER A 11 16.05 -1.07 6.20
N ILE A 12 15.21 -0.22 5.60
CA ILE A 12 14.61 -0.48 4.29
C ILE A 12 15.36 0.33 3.22
N PRO A 13 15.95 -0.32 2.21
CA PRO A 13 16.70 0.36 1.17
C PRO A 13 15.82 1.30 0.33
N ALA A 14 16.41 2.41 -0.09
CA ALA A 14 15.83 3.23 -1.14
C ALA A 14 15.83 2.47 -2.49
N CYS A 15 15.02 2.94 -3.44
CA CYS A 15 14.96 2.30 -4.76
C CYS A 15 16.17 2.62 -5.65
N GLN A 16 16.72 3.83 -5.57
CA GLN A 16 17.88 4.32 -6.31
C GLN A 16 18.61 5.40 -5.49
N PRO A 17 19.91 5.65 -5.73
CA PRO A 17 20.62 6.77 -5.10
C PRO A 17 19.89 8.11 -5.28
N GLY A 18 19.75 8.87 -4.20
CA GLY A 18 19.06 10.16 -4.19
C GLY A 18 17.52 10.10 -4.27
N HIS A 19 16.92 8.91 -4.33
CA HIS A 19 15.47 8.76 -4.23
C HIS A 19 15.04 8.68 -2.77
N ARG A 20 13.86 9.23 -2.48
CA ARG A 20 13.26 9.25 -1.14
C ARG A 20 11.90 8.56 -1.17
N PRO A 21 11.85 7.22 -1.24
CA PRO A 21 10.60 6.51 -1.07
C PRO A 21 9.99 6.79 0.30
N GLN A 22 8.66 6.67 0.39
CA GLN A 22 7.89 6.94 1.59
C GLN A 22 7.01 5.75 1.92
N LEU A 23 6.87 5.45 3.22
CA LEU A 23 5.85 4.55 3.73
C LEU A 23 4.59 5.37 3.92
N VAL A 24 3.51 4.97 3.26
CA VAL A 24 2.23 5.65 3.33
C VAL A 24 1.23 4.79 4.07
N THR A 25 0.68 5.35 5.14
CA THR A 25 -0.46 4.78 5.86
C THR A 25 -1.72 5.47 5.37
N THR A 26 -2.75 4.70 5.05
CA THR A 26 -4.05 5.25 4.65
C THR A 26 -5.16 4.74 5.55
N HIS A 27 -5.91 5.69 6.10
CA HIS A 27 -7.07 5.47 6.96
C HIS A 27 -8.38 5.74 6.23
N GLY A 28 -9.38 4.91 6.54
CA GLY A 28 -10.70 4.94 5.94
C GLY A 28 -10.79 4.15 4.65
N ALA A 29 -12.01 4.00 4.17
CA ALA A 29 -12.32 3.16 3.02
C ALA A 29 -12.17 3.90 1.68
N PRO A 30 -11.88 3.18 0.58
CA PRO A 30 -11.91 3.73 -0.76
C PRO A 30 -13.35 4.08 -1.20
N HIS A 31 -13.45 4.80 -2.31
CA HIS A 31 -14.74 5.21 -2.88
C HIS A 31 -15.61 3.98 -3.19
N ARG A 32 -16.92 4.05 -2.91
CA ARG A 32 -17.91 2.95 -3.06
C ARG A 32 -17.74 1.75 -2.12
N TYR A 33 -16.91 1.83 -1.08
CA TYR A 33 -16.92 0.81 -0.02
C TYR A 33 -18.20 0.88 0.81
N ARG A 34 -18.71 -0.27 1.26
CA ARG A 34 -19.97 -0.37 2.01
C ARG A 34 -19.89 0.45 3.31
N ILE A 35 -20.88 1.31 3.51
CA ILE A 35 -21.01 2.09 4.74
C ILE A 35 -21.25 1.13 5.92
N GLY A 36 -20.55 1.38 7.04
CA GLY A 36 -20.64 0.57 8.25
C GLY A 36 -19.75 -0.69 8.25
N GLY A 37 -19.08 -1.01 7.14
CA GLY A 37 -18.09 -2.10 7.11
C GLY A 37 -16.77 -1.73 7.80
N PRO A 38 -16.03 -2.69 8.37
CA PRO A 38 -14.72 -2.43 8.94
C PRO A 38 -13.75 -1.95 7.84
N ALA A 39 -13.12 -0.80 8.06
CA ALA A 39 -12.17 -0.21 7.13
C ALA A 39 -10.76 -0.18 7.76
N PRO A 40 -9.99 -1.28 7.69
CA PRO A 40 -8.68 -1.32 8.30
C PRO A 40 -7.72 -0.32 7.64
N ALA A 41 -6.72 0.12 8.41
CA ALA A 41 -5.63 0.88 7.85
C ALA A 41 -4.87 0.03 6.82
N THR A 42 -4.34 0.69 5.82
CA THR A 42 -3.59 0.06 4.73
C THR A 42 -2.28 0.77 4.53
N PHE A 43 -1.26 -0.01 4.17
CA PHE A 43 0.11 0.43 4.00
C PHE A 43 0.55 0.17 2.57
N HIS A 44 1.32 1.09 2.02
CA HIS A 44 2.12 0.88 0.82
C HIS A 44 3.40 1.70 0.92
N ILE A 45 4.46 1.29 0.23
CA ILE A 45 5.64 2.12 0.01
C ILE A 45 5.57 2.68 -1.41
N GLU A 46 5.82 3.97 -1.58
CA GLU A 46 5.84 4.62 -2.89
C GLU A 46 7.13 5.40 -3.13
N CYS A 47 7.49 5.55 -4.40
CA CYS A 47 8.49 6.51 -4.84
C CYS A 47 7.96 7.30 -6.03
N CYS A 48 7.63 8.58 -5.81
CA CYS A 48 7.13 9.46 -6.86
C CYS A 48 8.13 9.62 -8.02
N ARG A 49 9.44 9.62 -7.74
CA ARG A 49 10.48 9.74 -8.78
C ARG A 49 10.59 8.50 -9.67
N CYS A 50 10.32 7.31 -9.13
CA CYS A 50 10.23 6.09 -9.93
C CYS A 50 8.86 5.88 -10.56
N GLY A 51 7.82 6.56 -10.09
CA GLY A 51 6.42 6.30 -10.46
C GLY A 51 5.95 4.90 -10.06
N LYS A 52 6.46 4.34 -8.96
CA LYS A 52 6.14 2.98 -8.49
C LYS A 52 5.69 2.97 -7.03
N ALA A 53 4.86 2.00 -6.68
CA ALA A 53 4.45 1.70 -5.32
C ALA A 53 4.37 0.18 -5.10
N THR A 54 4.48 -0.29 -3.86
CA THR A 54 4.08 -1.66 -3.53
C THR A 54 2.56 -1.82 -3.63
N THR A 55 2.07 -3.01 -3.97
CA THR A 55 0.66 -3.35 -3.81
C THR A 55 0.23 -3.13 -2.35
N PRO A 56 -0.89 -2.43 -2.07
CA PRO A 56 -1.35 -2.16 -0.72
C PRO A 56 -1.55 -3.43 0.11
N SER A 57 -1.37 -3.31 1.43
CA SER A 57 -1.57 -4.39 2.40
C SER A 57 -2.15 -3.85 3.70
N THR A 58 -2.83 -4.68 4.49
CA THR A 58 -3.16 -4.39 5.89
C THR A 58 -1.98 -4.64 6.84
N SER A 59 -0.89 -5.25 6.35
CA SER A 59 0.34 -5.52 7.11
C SER A 59 1.48 -4.62 6.65
N ARG A 60 2.02 -3.84 7.61
CA ARG A 60 3.21 -3.02 7.41
C ARG A 60 4.44 -3.88 7.07
N ALA A 61 4.68 -4.95 7.82
CA ALA A 61 5.81 -5.86 7.60
C ALA A 61 5.78 -6.48 6.20
N LEU A 62 4.60 -6.90 5.72
CA LEU A 62 4.44 -7.41 4.36
C LEU A 62 4.76 -6.33 3.32
N THR A 63 4.35 -5.09 3.57
CA THR A 63 4.62 -3.96 2.68
C THR A 63 6.13 -3.68 2.56
N GLU A 64 6.82 -3.68 3.69
CA GLU A 64 8.28 -3.53 3.75
C GLU A 64 8.99 -4.66 2.99
N GLY A 65 8.59 -5.92 3.22
CA GLY A 65 9.11 -7.08 2.48
C GLY A 65 8.86 -7.01 0.96
N ARG A 66 7.67 -6.58 0.53
CA ARG A 66 7.33 -6.38 -0.89
C ARG A 66 8.21 -5.35 -1.59
N TRP A 67 8.70 -4.35 -0.85
CA TRP A 67 9.58 -3.32 -1.39
C TRP A 67 11.00 -3.83 -1.60
N THR A 68 11.50 -4.64 -0.65
CA THR A 68 12.85 -5.21 -0.68
C THR A 68 12.97 -6.47 -1.53
N GLU A 69 11.84 -7.10 -1.87
CA GLU A 69 11.75 -8.26 -2.75
C GLU A 69 12.47 -8.02 -4.10
N PRO A 70 13.52 -8.80 -4.43
CA PRO A 70 14.33 -8.60 -5.63
C PRO A 70 13.53 -8.64 -6.93
N THR A 71 12.60 -9.59 -7.03
CA THR A 71 11.80 -9.80 -8.26
C THR A 71 10.87 -8.62 -8.54
N GLY A 72 10.50 -7.85 -7.52
CA GLY A 72 9.60 -6.71 -7.66
C GLY A 72 8.19 -7.07 -8.12
N GLN A 73 7.77 -8.32 -8.01
CA GLN A 73 6.44 -8.80 -8.45
C GLN A 73 5.29 -8.02 -7.78
N HIS A 74 5.53 -7.48 -6.59
CA HIS A 74 4.56 -6.69 -5.84
C HIS A 74 4.71 -5.18 -5.99
N ARG A 75 5.53 -4.71 -6.94
CA ARG A 75 5.68 -3.29 -7.27
C ARG A 75 4.84 -2.96 -8.49
N ILE A 76 3.86 -2.09 -8.31
CA ILE A 76 2.94 -1.59 -9.33
C ILE A 76 3.28 -0.15 -9.73
N PRO A 77 2.84 0.32 -10.90
CA PRO A 77 2.84 1.74 -11.21
C PRO A 77 2.05 2.54 -10.17
N LEU A 78 2.53 3.72 -9.79
CA LEU A 78 1.88 4.57 -8.79
C LEU A 78 0.47 4.99 -9.23
N SER A 79 0.24 5.15 -10.54
CA SER A 79 -1.08 5.42 -11.12
C SER A 79 -2.10 4.31 -10.87
N HIS A 80 -1.67 3.08 -10.58
CA HIS A 80 -2.56 1.95 -10.31
C HIS A 80 -2.95 1.83 -8.84
N LEU A 81 -2.39 2.68 -7.96
CA LEU A 81 -2.54 2.55 -6.52
C LEU A 81 -3.99 2.60 -6.05
N SER A 82 -4.79 3.54 -6.56
CA SER A 82 -6.22 3.66 -6.19
C SER A 82 -6.99 2.38 -6.50
N ARG A 83 -6.81 1.82 -7.70
CA ARG A 83 -7.43 0.56 -8.11
C ARG A 83 -6.97 -0.60 -7.25
N ALA A 84 -5.67 -0.68 -6.94
CA ALA A 84 -5.14 -1.74 -6.09
C ALA A 84 -5.70 -1.69 -4.65
N ARG A 85 -5.97 -0.48 -4.12
CA ARG A 85 -6.67 -0.31 -2.84
C ARG A 85 -8.10 -0.81 -2.90
N GLU A 86 -8.84 -0.46 -3.97
CA GLU A 86 -10.21 -0.95 -4.17
C GLU A 86 -10.26 -2.47 -4.23
N GLN A 87 -9.33 -3.10 -4.95
CA GLN A 87 -9.20 -4.56 -5.04
C GLN A 87 -8.91 -5.22 -3.68
N LEU A 88 -8.02 -4.63 -2.88
CA LEU A 88 -7.74 -5.11 -1.52
C LEU A 88 -9.01 -5.08 -0.66
N PHE A 89 -9.74 -3.96 -0.65
CA PHE A 89 -10.96 -3.83 0.14
C PHE A 89 -12.08 -4.76 -0.34
N ALA A 90 -12.20 -4.99 -1.66
CA ALA A 90 -13.11 -5.99 -2.20
C ALA A 90 -12.76 -7.41 -1.70
N HIS A 91 -11.47 -7.77 -1.70
CA HIS A 91 -11.01 -9.06 -1.19
C HIS A 91 -11.28 -9.21 0.32
N LEU A 92 -11.01 -8.17 1.11
CA LEU A 92 -11.30 -8.16 2.56
C LEU A 92 -12.80 -8.29 2.84
N ALA A 93 -13.64 -7.64 2.04
CA ALA A 93 -15.09 -7.76 2.16
C ALA A 93 -15.54 -9.21 1.89
N THR A 94 -15.05 -9.85 0.83
CA THR A 94 -15.37 -11.26 0.54
C THR A 94 -14.90 -12.20 1.65
N ALA A 95 -13.68 -12.01 2.17
CA ALA A 95 -13.14 -12.83 3.25
C ALA A 95 -13.97 -12.71 4.54
N ALA A 96 -14.46 -11.51 4.87
CA ALA A 96 -15.30 -11.29 6.04
C ALA A 96 -16.71 -11.91 5.92
N HIS A 97 -17.22 -12.13 4.71
CA HIS A 97 -18.52 -12.81 4.52
C HIS A 97 -18.40 -14.35 4.57
N ALA A 98 -17.19 -14.90 4.42
CA ALA A 98 -16.95 -16.35 4.40
C ALA A 98 -16.59 -16.94 5.77
N ALA A 99 -16.32 -16.08 6.77
CA ALA A 99 -15.97 -16.43 8.14
C ALA A 99 -17.18 -16.28 9.07
#